data_AF-A0A1E5G4V8-F1
#
_entry.id   AF-A0A1E5G4V8-F1
#
_cell.length_a   1.000
_cell.length_b   1.000
_cell.length_c   1.000
_cell.angle_alpha   90.00
_cell.angle_beta   90.00
_cell.angle_gamma   90.00
#
_symmetry.space_group_name_H-M   'P 1'
#
loop_
_entity.id
_entity.type
_entity.pdbx_description
1 polymer ?
#
loop_
_entity_poly.entity_id
_entity_poly.type
_entity_poly.pdbx_seq_one_letter_code
_entity_poly.pdbx_strand_id
1 'polypeptide(L)' 'MSDPYLYKEGSVLRNLLNIRDEMKLELAEAELSRANMMLLYELGFDDFSTQGIKTIHKVLFEDVYD' A
#
# COMPACT_ATOMS: atom_id res chain seq x y z
N MET A 1 -2.02 23.84 4.70
CA MET A 1 -3.05 22.79 4.48
C MET A 1 -2.44 21.51 5.02
N SER A 2 -3.10 20.80 5.93
CA SER A 2 -2.59 19.51 6.43
C SER A 2 -2.88 18.44 5.39
N ASP A 3 -1.90 17.61 5.09
CA ASP A 3 -2.11 16.47 4.19
C ASP A 3 -3.16 15.53 4.81
N PRO A 4 -4.27 15.24 4.12
CA PRO A 4 -5.32 14.38 4.66
C PRO A 4 -4.89 12.92 4.81
N TYR A 5 -3.82 12.47 4.15
CA TYR A 5 -3.35 11.09 4.23
C TYR A 5 -2.42 10.84 5.42
N LEU A 6 -1.95 11.89 6.11
CA LEU A 6 -1.09 11.77 7.27
C LEU A 6 -1.89 11.73 8.58
N TYR A 7 -1.31 11.13 9.62
CA TYR A 7 -1.80 11.35 10.98
C TYR A 7 -1.63 12.83 11.38
N LYS A 8 -2.54 13.34 12.22
CA LYS A 8 -2.53 14.76 12.66
C LYS A 8 -1.23 15.23 13.31
N GLU A 9 -0.46 14.31 13.89
CA GLU A 9 0.71 14.62 14.72
C GLU A 9 2.04 14.16 14.12
N GLY A 10 2.09 13.83 12.82
CA GLY A 10 3.34 13.37 12.23
C GLY A 10 3.38 13.31 10.70
N SER A 11 4.47 12.73 10.21
CA SER A 11 4.75 12.48 8.78
C SER A 11 4.31 11.09 8.32
N VAL A 12 3.69 10.29 9.20
CA VAL A 12 3.32 8.90 8.90
C VAL A 12 1.94 8.84 8.25
N LEU A 13 1.83 8.09 7.16
CA LEU A 13 0.58 7.83 6.44
C LEU A 13 -0.40 7.06 7.34
N ARG A 14 -1.68 7.45 7.28
CA ARG A 14 -2.78 6.70 7.88
C ARG A 14 -2.84 5.34 7.18
N ASN A 15 -2.82 4.29 7.98
CA ASN A 15 -2.76 2.91 7.52
C ASN A 15 -3.68 2.04 8.37
N LEU A 16 -4.16 0.93 7.78
CA LEU A 16 -5.08 -0.02 8.40
C LEU A 16 -4.46 -0.73 9.61
N LEU A 17 -3.12 -0.77 9.69
CA LEU A 17 -2.36 -1.40 10.77
C LEU A 17 -2.20 -0.50 12.00
N ASN A 18 -2.66 0.75 11.95
CA ASN A 18 -2.54 1.76 13.01
C ASN A 18 -1.07 1.98 13.46
N ILE A 19 -0.11 1.82 12.55
CA ILE A 19 1.31 2.05 12.82
C ILE A 19 1.60 3.56 12.75
N ARG A 20 2.27 4.10 13.76
CA ARG A 20 2.65 5.53 13.87
C ARG A 20 4.16 5.79 13.82
N ASP A 21 4.94 4.73 13.67
CA ASP A 21 6.40 4.78 13.52
C ASP A 21 6.72 4.53 12.06
N GLU A 22 7.48 5.45 11.45
CA GLU A 22 7.75 5.46 10.02
C GLU A 22 8.50 4.20 9.56
N MET A 23 9.55 3.80 10.30
CA MET A 23 10.34 2.61 9.96
C MET A 23 9.53 1.32 10.09
N LYS A 24 8.65 1.24 11.10
CA LYS A 24 7.74 0.07 11.23
C LYS A 24 6.73 0.02 10.11
N LEU A 25 6.21 1.16 9.65
CA LEU A 25 5.27 1.20 8.53
C LEU A 25 5.96 0.77 7.24
N GLU A 26 7.17 1.29 6.99
CA GLU A 26 7.98 0.92 5.82
C GLU A 26 8.25 -0.60 5.77
N LEU A 27 8.64 -1.20 6.91
CA LEU A 27 8.86 -2.64 6.99
C LEU A 27 7.58 -3.44 6.73
N ALA A 28 6.47 -3.06 7.37
CA ALA A 28 5.20 -3.76 7.20
C ALA A 28 4.66 -3.64 5.76
N GLU A 29 4.76 -2.46 5.15
CA GLU A 29 4.37 -2.24 3.76
C GLU A 29 5.21 -3.09 2.80
N ALA A 30 6.53 -3.13 2.99
CA ALA A 30 7.43 -3.95 2.17
C ALA A 30 7.13 -5.45 2.30
N GLU A 31 6.84 -5.94 3.51
CA GLU A 31 6.51 -7.35 3.72
C GLU A 31 5.19 -7.75 3.07
N LEU A 32 4.13 -6.95 3.26
CA LEU A 32 2.80 -7.22 2.70
C LEU A 32 2.78 -7.09 1.18
N SER A 33 3.34 -6.01 0.64
CA SER A 33 3.40 -5.81 -0.81
C SER A 33 4.23 -6.89 -1.51
N ARG A 34 5.31 -7.40 -0.87
CA ARG A 34 6.08 -8.53 -1.40
C ARG A 34 5.25 -9.82 -1.46
N ALA A 35 4.42 -10.09 -0.44
CA ALA A 35 3.52 -11.24 -0.44
C ALA A 35 2.47 -11.12 -1.55
N ASN A 36 1.84 -9.96 -1.68
CA ASN A 36 0.81 -9.71 -2.70
C ASN A 36 1.38 -9.71 -4.12
N MET A 37 2.62 -9.24 -4.30
CA MET A 37 3.34 -9.28 -5.56
C MET A 37 3.61 -10.71 -6.05
N MET A 38 3.90 -11.66 -5.14
CA MET A 38 4.04 -13.07 -5.51
C MET A 38 2.74 -13.62 -6.10
N LEU A 39 1.59 -13.32 -5.49
CA LEU A 39 0.27 -13.71 -6.00
C LEU A 39 -0.02 -13.09 -7.37
N LEU A 40 0.33 -11.80 -7.55
CA LEU A 40 0.12 -11.09 -8.81
C LEU A 40 0.93 -11.71 -9.96
N TYR A 41 2.15 -12.17 -9.70
CA TYR A 41 2.96 -12.88 -10.68
C TYR A 41 2.42 -14.26 -11.06
N GLU A 42 1.79 -14.97 -10.13
CA GLU A 42 1.16 -16.26 -10.42
C GLU A 42 -0.12 -16.10 -11.26
N LEU A 43 -0.93 -15.08 -10.97
CA LEU A 43 -2.17 -14.80 -11.69
C LEU A 43 -1.93 -14.21 -13.10
N GLY A 44 -0.82 -13.48 -13.26
CA GLY A 44 -0.52 -12.73 -14.48
C GLY A 44 -1.39 -11.47 -14.62
N PHE A 45 -0.95 -10.56 -15.48
CA PHE A 45 -1.73 -9.38 -15.84
C PHE A 45 -1.51 -9.00 -17.30
N ASP A 46 -2.54 -8.45 -17.93
CA ASP A 46 -2.56 -8.04 -19.33
C ASP A 46 -3.20 -6.66 -19.57
N ASP A 47 -3.85 -6.06 -18.56
CA ASP A 47 -4.40 -4.71 -18.62
C ASP A 47 -3.36 -3.65 -18.23
N PHE A 48 -2.72 -3.04 -19.22
CA PHE A 48 -1.77 -1.93 -19.03
C PHE A 48 -2.44 -0.54 -19.08
N SER A 49 -3.76 -0.47 -19.00
CA SER A 49 -4.47 0.81 -18.90
C SER A 49 -4.30 1.45 -17.51
N THR A 50 -4.77 2.70 -17.36
CA THR A 50 -4.84 3.34 -16.04
C THR A 50 -5.69 2.54 -15.05
N GLN A 51 -6.71 1.82 -15.53
CA GLN A 51 -7.54 0.99 -14.65
C GLN A 51 -6.76 -0.24 -14.16
N GLY A 52 -6.02 -0.91 -15.04
CA GLY A 52 -5.15 -2.01 -14.68
C GLY A 52 -4.07 -1.61 -13.68
N ILE A 53 -3.42 -0.45 -13.87
CA ILE A 53 -2.44 0.07 -12.90
C ILE A 53 -3.09 0.33 -11.53
N LYS A 54 -4.31 0.88 -11.49
CA LYS A 54 -5.05 1.06 -10.22
C LYS A 54 -5.36 -0.28 -9.55
N THR A 55 -5.71 -1.30 -10.33
CA THR A 55 -5.93 -2.66 -9.82
C THR A 55 -4.64 -3.24 -9.22
N ILE A 56 -3.51 -3.11 -9.92
CA ILE A 56 -2.20 -3.55 -9.40
C ILE A 56 -1.87 -2.81 -8.09
N HIS A 57 -2.02 -1.48 -8.07
CA HIS A 57 -1.78 -0.70 -6.86
C HIS A 57 -2.67 -1.15 -5.70
N LYS A 58 -3.96 -1.42 -5.97
CA LYS A 58 -4.86 -1.94 -4.95
C LYS A 58 -4.35 -3.28 -4.41
N VAL A 59 -4.07 -4.26 -5.27
CA VAL A 59 -3.58 -5.57 -4.84
C VAL A 59 -2.31 -5.45 -3.99
N LEU A 60 -1.37 -4.58 -4.36
CA LEU A 60 -0.13 -4.43 -3.61
C LEU A 60 -0.30 -3.81 -2.23
N PHE A 61 -1.32 -2.96 -2.03
CA PHE A 61 -1.39 -2.10 -0.85
C PHE A 61 -2.74 -2.12 -0.11
N GLU A 62 -3.70 -2.95 -0.52
CA GLU A 62 -5.04 -3.01 0.09
C GLU A 62 -5.03 -3.46 1.56
N ASP A 63 -3.98 -4.17 2.00
CA ASP A 63 -3.81 -4.56 3.40
C ASP A 63 -3.19 -3.44 4.26
N VAL A 64 -2.71 -2.35 3.63
CA VAL A 64 -2.02 -1.24 4.31
C VAL A 64 -2.86 0.04 4.25
N TYR A 65 -3.51 0.35 3.13
CA TYR A 65 -4.23 1.61 2.90
C TYR A 65 -5.68 1.37 2.46
N ASP A 66 -6.58 2.28 2.85
CA ASP A 66 -8.02 2.32 2.47
C ASP A 66 -8.23 3.04 1.13
#